data_AF-A0A7Z2PS88-F1
#
_entry.id   AF-A0A7Z2PS88-F1
#
_cell.length_a   1.000
_cell.length_b   1.000
_cell.length_c   1.000
_cell.angle_alpha   90.00
_cell.angle_beta   90.00
_cell.angle_gamma   90.00
#
_symmetry.space_group_name_H-M   'P 1'
#
loop_
_entity.id
_entity.type
_entity.pdbx_description
1 polymer ?
#
loop_
_entity_poly.entity_id
_entity_poly.type
_entity_poly.pdbx_seq_one_letter_code
_entity_poly.pdbx_strand_id
1 'polypeptide(L)'
;MRAGHSRSALQPETKERYRAMSKLPSLPLWVDEWTASTRHLNYEQRGIYLSLLILMWEKPRGRIPNDDKWLAHHLAMSVAKVEKIVRPIIGDLCKSSGNWITQERLRKEYDYVRQKIEANRASAKRRQDKEKGASDRNAIAGAKAMLPTPKLTPTPTRKERGSL
;
A
#
# COMPACT_ATOMS: atom_id res chain seq x y z
N MET A 1 -31.42 -17.08 -22.62
CA MET A 1 -30.86 -16.97 -21.25
C MET A 1 -29.40 -16.53 -21.36
N ARG A 2 -29.05 -15.28 -21.01
CA ARG A 2 -27.66 -14.80 -20.98
C ARG A 2 -27.34 -14.37 -19.54
N ALA A 3 -26.45 -15.10 -18.89
CA ALA A 3 -25.97 -14.77 -17.55
C ALA A 3 -25.00 -13.58 -17.65
N GLY A 4 -25.44 -12.41 -17.18
CA GLY A 4 -24.59 -11.24 -16.99
C GLY A 4 -23.62 -11.48 -15.85
N HIS A 5 -22.32 -11.40 -16.15
CA HIS A 5 -21.27 -11.40 -15.14
C HIS A 5 -21.36 -10.11 -14.33
N SER A 6 -21.89 -10.21 -13.11
CA SER A 6 -21.90 -9.11 -12.15
C SER A 6 -20.47 -8.89 -11.64
N ARG A 7 -19.83 -7.80 -12.09
CA ARG A 7 -18.59 -7.29 -11.49
C ARG A 7 -18.94 -6.86 -10.06
N SER A 8 -18.62 -7.71 -9.08
CA SER A 8 -18.76 -7.39 -7.66
C SER A 8 -17.87 -6.19 -7.34
N ALA A 9 -18.49 -5.01 -7.21
CA ALA A 9 -17.86 -3.83 -6.70
C ALA A 9 -17.53 -4.08 -5.22
N LEU A 10 -16.23 -4.21 -4.91
CA LEU A 10 -15.76 -4.31 -3.52
C LEU A 10 -16.23 -3.07 -2.75
N GLN A 11 -16.92 -3.32 -1.64
CA GLN A 11 -17.50 -2.31 -0.77
C GLN A 11 -16.43 -1.32 -0.24
N PRO A 12 -16.73 -0.02 -0.11
CA PRO A 12 -15.76 1.03 0.20
C PRO A 12 -14.99 0.79 1.51
N GLU A 13 -15.61 0.20 2.53
CA GLU A 13 -14.98 -0.12 3.81
C GLU A 13 -13.88 -1.19 3.69
N THR A 14 -14.01 -2.12 2.75
CA THR A 14 -12.97 -3.12 2.49
C THR A 14 -11.76 -2.49 1.80
N LYS A 15 -12.01 -1.53 0.90
CA LYS A 15 -10.98 -0.79 0.17
C LYS A 15 -10.21 0.16 1.09
N GLU A 16 -10.90 0.80 2.03
CA GLU A 16 -10.31 1.70 3.01
C GLU A 16 -9.51 0.93 4.07
N ARG A 17 -9.99 -0.24 4.50
CA ARG A 17 -9.20 -1.22 5.25
C ARG A 17 -7.95 -1.66 4.49
N TYR A 18 -8.07 -1.98 3.19
CA TYR A 18 -6.92 -2.31 2.33
C TYR A 18 -5.90 -1.17 2.22
N ARG A 19 -6.38 0.09 2.13
CA ARG A 19 -5.55 1.30 2.03
C ARG A 19 -4.85 1.64 3.35
N ALA A 20 -5.45 1.30 4.48
CA ALA A 20 -4.88 1.48 5.80
C ALA A 20 -3.82 0.41 6.15
N MET A 21 -3.90 -0.78 5.55
CA MET A 21 -3.01 -1.90 5.89
C MET A 21 -1.60 -1.86 5.28
N SER A 22 -1.37 -1.19 4.14
CA SER A 22 -0.04 -1.18 3.51
C SER A 22 0.58 0.22 3.44
N LYS A 23 1.28 0.61 4.51
CA LYS A 23 2.21 1.77 4.48
C LYS A 23 3.32 1.58 3.44
N LEU A 24 3.55 0.34 3.00
CA LEU A 24 4.53 -0.06 2.00
C LEU A 24 3.80 -0.80 0.86
N PRO A 25 3.62 -0.17 -0.32
CA PRO A 25 2.73 -0.67 -1.37
C PRO A 25 3.24 -1.91 -2.11
N SER A 26 4.51 -2.27 -1.96
CA SER A 26 5.16 -3.36 -2.67
C SER A 26 6.31 -3.94 -1.86
N LEU A 27 6.42 -5.26 -1.80
CA LEU A 27 7.59 -5.97 -1.27
C LEU A 27 8.57 -6.22 -2.43
N PRO A 28 9.76 -5.59 -2.47
CA PRO A 28 10.79 -5.96 -3.43
C PRO A 28 11.38 -7.33 -3.07
N LEU A 29 11.35 -8.27 -4.02
CA LEU A 29 11.90 -9.61 -3.86
C LEU A 29 12.82 -9.92 -5.05
N TRP A 30 14.10 -10.17 -4.75
CA TRP A 30 15.07 -10.57 -5.77
C TRP A 30 15.13 -12.09 -5.87
N VAL A 31 14.79 -12.59 -7.05
CA VAL A 31 14.50 -14.01 -7.31
C VAL A 31 15.76 -14.87 -7.22
N ASP A 32 16.90 -14.34 -7.65
CA ASP A 32 18.21 -15.02 -7.62
C ASP A 32 18.62 -15.39 -6.19
N GLU A 33 18.68 -14.40 -5.30
CA GLU A 33 19.02 -14.57 -3.91
C GLU A 33 17.93 -15.34 -3.16
N TRP A 34 16.65 -15.09 -3.47
CA TRP A 34 15.55 -15.89 -2.90
C TRP A 34 15.74 -17.38 -3.22
N THR A 35 16.05 -17.70 -4.47
CA THR A 35 16.26 -19.09 -4.91
C THR A 35 17.50 -19.69 -4.28
N ALA A 36 18.59 -18.91 -4.17
CA ALA A 36 19.83 -19.34 -3.51
C ALA A 36 19.61 -19.66 -2.03
N SER A 37 18.95 -18.77 -1.29
CA SER A 37 18.69 -18.95 0.14
C SER A 37 17.65 -20.03 0.43
N THR A 38 16.70 -20.29 -0.46
CA THR A 38 15.60 -21.24 -0.19
C THR A 38 15.78 -22.61 -0.84
N ARG A 39 16.91 -22.87 -1.52
CA ARG A 39 17.13 -24.10 -2.29
C ARG A 39 17.04 -25.38 -1.45
N HIS A 40 17.48 -25.31 -0.20
CA HIS A 40 17.46 -26.43 0.76
C HIS A 40 16.08 -26.65 1.42
N LEU A 41 15.15 -25.70 1.27
CA LEU A 41 13.80 -25.80 1.82
C LEU A 41 12.85 -26.54 0.87
N ASN A 42 11.92 -27.30 1.45
CA ASN A 42 10.82 -27.92 0.71
C ASN A 42 9.77 -26.87 0.26
N TYR A 43 8.85 -27.22 -0.63
CA TYR A 43 7.85 -26.27 -1.15
C TYR A 43 6.93 -25.70 -0.06
N GLU A 44 6.56 -26.49 0.94
CA GLU A 44 5.73 -26.04 2.06
C GLU A 44 6.49 -25.01 2.93
N GLN A 45 7.73 -25.32 3.30
CA GLN A 45 8.64 -24.46 4.05
C GLN A 45 8.91 -23.15 3.32
N ARG A 46 9.07 -23.20 1.98
CA ARG A 46 9.19 -22.00 1.15
C ARG A 46 7.95 -21.13 1.21
N GLY A 47 6.76 -21.74 1.13
CA GLY A 47 5.49 -21.02 1.28
C GLY A 47 5.34 -20.38 2.66
N ILE A 48 5.66 -21.13 3.72
CA ILE A 48 5.67 -20.64 5.10
C ILE A 48 6.66 -19.47 5.25
N TYR A 49 7.86 -19.60 4.69
CA TYR A 49 8.87 -18.54 4.73
C TYR A 49 8.43 -17.29 3.97
N LEU A 50 7.78 -17.43 2.81
CA LEU A 50 7.24 -16.30 2.07
C LEU A 50 6.16 -15.57 2.88
N SER A 51 5.23 -16.32 3.49
CA SER A 51 4.21 -15.77 4.39
C SER A 51 4.83 -15.04 5.58
N LEU A 52 5.94 -15.56 6.12
CA LEU A 52 6.70 -14.92 7.19
C LEU A 52 7.30 -13.58 6.74
N LEU A 53 7.90 -13.51 5.54
CA LEU A 53 8.45 -12.27 4.99
C LEU A 53 7.36 -11.22 4.74
N ILE A 54 6.22 -11.63 4.19
CA ILE A 54 5.07 -10.74 3.99
C ILE A 54 4.58 -10.20 5.33
N LEU A 55 4.43 -11.07 6.33
CA LEU A 55 4.04 -10.66 7.68
C LEU A 55 5.03 -9.66 8.28
N MET A 56 6.34 -9.91 8.15
CA MET A 56 7.37 -8.97 8.61
C MET A 56 7.29 -7.62 7.89
N TRP A 57 7.04 -7.63 6.57
CA TRP A 57 6.93 -6.43 5.74
C TRP A 57 5.74 -5.55 6.13
N GLU A 58 4.61 -6.16 6.47
CA GLU A 58 3.42 -5.44 6.94
C GLU A 58 3.63 -4.78 8.31
N LYS A 59 4.52 -5.35 9.15
CA LYS A 59 4.76 -4.81 10.50
C LYS A 59 5.74 -3.63 10.49
N PRO A 60 5.66 -2.74 11.50
CA PRO A 60 6.58 -1.62 11.63
C PRO A 60 8.04 -2.10 11.76
N ARG A 61 8.95 -1.42 11.04
CA ARG A 61 10.41 -1.69 11.03
C ARG A 61 10.81 -3.07 10.49
N GLY A 62 9.94 -3.76 9.76
CA GLY A 62 10.29 -5.05 9.13
C GLY A 62 10.61 -6.16 10.14
N ARG A 63 9.96 -6.13 11.32
CA ARG A 63 10.26 -7.04 12.44
C ARG A 63 9.00 -7.54 13.11
N ILE A 64 9.07 -8.74 13.68
CA ILE A 64 7.95 -9.41 14.34
C ILE A 64 8.34 -9.90 15.74
N PRO A 65 7.38 -10.06 16.67
CA PRO A 65 7.62 -10.64 17.98
C PRO A 65 8.19 -12.06 17.89
N ASN A 66 9.12 -12.38 18.79
CA ASN A 66 9.70 -13.71 18.95
C ASN A 66 8.85 -14.61 19.88
N ASP A 67 7.56 -14.75 19.56
CA ASP A 67 6.58 -15.51 20.37
C ASP A 67 5.86 -16.53 19.50
N ASP A 68 5.93 -17.81 19.86
CA ASP A 68 5.31 -18.92 19.13
C ASP A 68 3.79 -18.80 19.05
N LYS A 69 3.12 -18.32 20.11
CA LYS A 69 1.66 -18.14 20.10
C LYS A 69 1.28 -17.03 19.13
N TRP A 70 2.07 -15.96 19.12
CA TRP A 70 1.88 -14.85 18.20
C TRP A 70 2.08 -15.27 16.74
N LEU A 71 3.13 -16.05 16.47
CA LEU A 71 3.44 -16.61 15.15
C LEU A 71 2.35 -17.59 14.68
N ALA A 72 1.91 -18.49 15.57
CA ALA A 72 0.86 -19.46 15.29
C ALA A 72 -0.44 -18.79 14.84
N HIS A 73 -0.85 -17.75 15.57
CA HIS A 73 -2.04 -16.97 15.24
C HIS A 73 -1.91 -16.26 13.88
N HIS A 74 -0.78 -15.61 13.60
CA HIS A 74 -0.61 -14.84 12.36
C HIS A 74 -0.33 -15.68 11.12
N LEU A 75 0.29 -16.85 11.29
CA LEU A 75 0.54 -17.80 10.20
C LEU A 75 -0.59 -18.84 10.06
N ALA A 76 -1.67 -18.71 10.84
CA ALA A 76 -2.83 -19.60 10.84
C ALA A 76 -2.46 -21.09 10.97
N MET A 77 -1.56 -21.41 11.90
CA MET A 77 -1.09 -22.77 12.16
C MET A 77 -1.02 -23.07 13.66
N SER A 78 -0.90 -24.35 14.03
CA SER A 78 -0.77 -24.74 15.42
C SER A 78 0.62 -24.37 15.99
N VAL A 79 0.68 -24.11 17.30
CA VAL A 79 1.94 -23.82 18.01
C VAL A 79 2.97 -24.94 17.80
N ALA A 80 2.54 -26.19 17.85
CA ALA A 80 3.41 -27.34 17.59
C ALA A 80 4.02 -27.33 16.16
N LYS A 81 3.30 -26.80 15.18
CA LYS A 81 3.81 -26.66 13.80
C LYS A 81 4.80 -25.49 13.70
N VAL A 82 4.57 -24.41 14.45
CA VAL A 82 5.53 -23.29 14.56
C VAL A 82 6.85 -23.78 15.13
N GLU A 83 6.81 -24.49 16.26
CA GLU A 83 8.00 -25.02 16.92
C GLU A 83 8.79 -26.00 16.03
N LYS A 84 8.10 -26.89 15.31
CA LYS A 84 8.76 -27.92 14.49
C LYS A 84 9.25 -27.42 13.13
N ILE A 85 8.54 -26.49 12.50
CA ILE A 85 8.79 -26.10 11.10
C ILE A 85 9.29 -24.66 11.00
N VAL A 86 8.63 -23.72 11.68
CA VAL A 86 8.94 -22.29 11.57
C VAL A 86 10.22 -21.94 12.32
N ARG A 87 10.45 -22.55 13.49
CA ARG A 87 11.67 -22.28 14.29
C ARG A 87 12.98 -22.62 13.55
N PRO A 88 13.13 -23.79 12.90
CA PRO A 88 14.29 -24.05 12.05
C PRO A 88 14.48 -23.00 10.94
N ILE A 89 13.41 -22.63 10.24
CA ILE A 89 13.45 -21.61 9.19
C ILE A 89 13.92 -20.25 9.74
N ILE A 90 13.43 -19.86 10.92
CA ILE A 90 13.87 -18.63 11.59
C ILE A 90 15.35 -18.72 11.97
N GLY A 91 15.81 -19.87 12.44
CA GLY A 91 17.22 -20.09 12.80
C GLY A 91 18.15 -19.98 11.60
N ASP A 92 17.74 -20.50 10.44
CA ASP A 92 18.58 -20.54 9.24
C ASP A 92 18.57 -19.22 8.45
N LEU A 93 17.41 -18.56 8.35
CA LEU A 93 17.18 -17.44 7.42
C LEU A 93 16.91 -16.10 8.10
N CYS A 94 16.77 -16.05 9.42
CA CYS A 94 16.46 -14.84 10.18
C CYS A 94 17.43 -14.64 11.35
N LYS A 95 17.40 -13.44 11.93
CA LYS A 95 18.11 -13.07 13.16
C LYS A 95 17.09 -12.86 14.27
N SER A 96 17.18 -13.67 15.32
CA SER A 96 16.45 -13.50 16.57
C SER A 96 17.31 -12.70 17.56
N SER A 97 16.81 -11.54 17.99
CA SER A 97 17.48 -10.69 18.99
C SER A 97 16.50 -10.40 20.12
N GLY A 98 16.59 -11.18 21.20
CA GLY A 98 15.67 -11.11 22.33
C GLY A 98 14.22 -11.33 21.88
N ASN A 99 13.38 -10.30 22.07
CA ASN A 99 11.95 -10.36 21.80
C ASN A 99 11.56 -10.15 20.33
N TRP A 100 12.52 -9.98 19.41
CA TRP A 100 12.24 -9.65 18.02
C TRP A 100 12.95 -10.59 17.04
N ILE A 101 12.23 -10.95 15.97
CA ILE A 101 12.78 -11.62 14.79
C ILE A 101 12.88 -10.60 13.67
N THR A 102 14.03 -10.59 13.01
CA THR A 102 14.36 -9.68 11.90
C THR A 102 15.05 -10.44 10.78
N GLN A 103 14.92 -9.97 9.55
CA GLN A 103 15.71 -10.47 8.43
C GLN A 103 16.55 -9.32 7.86
N GLU A 104 17.86 -9.53 7.73
CA GLU A 104 18.79 -8.42 7.42
C GLU A 104 18.46 -7.77 6.07
N ARG A 105 18.19 -8.57 5.05
CA ARG A 105 17.87 -8.07 3.72
C ARG A 105 16.54 -7.34 3.68
N LEU A 106 15.48 -7.95 4.22
CA LEU A 106 14.16 -7.31 4.33
C LEU A 106 14.26 -5.96 5.04
N ARG A 107 15.12 -5.85 6.05
CA ARG A 107 15.36 -4.58 6.75
C ARG A 107 15.97 -3.51 5.84
N LYS A 108 16.99 -3.86 5.03
CA LYS A 108 17.59 -2.94 4.05
C LYS A 108 16.55 -2.45 3.05
N GLU A 109 15.73 -3.36 2.53
CA GLU A 109 14.65 -3.03 1.61
C GLU A 109 13.57 -2.16 2.27
N TYR A 110 13.21 -2.47 3.52
CA TYR A 110 12.23 -1.71 4.28
C TYR A 110 12.69 -0.26 4.46
N ASP A 111 13.94 -0.07 4.88
CA ASP A 111 14.52 1.25 5.08
C ASP A 111 14.64 2.01 3.75
N TYR A 112 15.04 1.34 2.66
CA TYR A 112 15.10 1.94 1.33
C TYR A 112 13.72 2.41 0.83
N VAL A 113 12.70 1.55 0.87
CA VAL A 113 11.34 1.89 0.43
C VAL A 113 10.77 3.00 1.31
N ARG A 114 11.01 2.95 2.62
CA ARG A 114 10.57 3.98 3.55
C ARG A 114 11.18 5.34 3.22
N GLN A 115 12.49 5.41 3.00
CA GLN A 115 13.17 6.65 2.61
C GLN A 115 12.59 7.21 1.31
N LYS A 116 12.33 6.35 0.32
CA LYS A 116 11.71 6.75 -0.95
C LYS A 116 10.30 7.31 -0.76
N ILE A 117 9.48 6.69 0.09
CA ILE A 117 8.13 7.18 0.41
C ILE A 117 8.21 8.55 1.11
N GLU A 118 9.11 8.71 2.08
CA GLU A 118 9.30 9.97 2.80
C GLU A 118 9.78 11.09 1.85
N ALA A 119 10.72 10.82 0.96
CA ALA A 119 11.19 11.76 -0.06
C ALA A 119 10.08 12.16 -1.06
N ASN A 120 9.26 11.19 -1.50
CA ASN A 120 8.13 11.44 -2.37
C ASN A 120 7.06 12.30 -1.68
N ARG A 121 6.76 12.01 -0.39
CA ARG A 121 5.83 12.82 0.42
C ARG A 121 6.33 14.24 0.60
N ALA A 122 7.61 14.42 0.92
CA ALA A 122 8.22 15.75 1.04
C ALA A 122 8.15 16.53 -0.27
N SER A 123 8.44 15.87 -1.40
CA SER A 123 8.37 16.48 -2.73
C SER A 123 6.94 16.88 -3.10
N ALA A 124 5.95 16.03 -2.81
CA ALA A 124 4.55 16.32 -3.03
C ALA A 124 4.08 17.51 -2.18
N LYS A 125 4.46 17.56 -0.89
CA LYS A 125 4.16 18.68 0.00
C LYS A 125 4.75 19.99 -0.54
N ARG A 126 6.02 19.99 -0.98
CA ARG A 126 6.65 21.17 -1.58
C ARG A 126 5.94 21.68 -2.83
N ARG A 127 5.41 20.78 -3.67
CA ARG A 127 4.60 21.16 -4.85
C ARG A 127 3.28 21.80 -4.42
N GLN A 128 2.59 21.17 -3.47
CA GLN A 128 1.34 21.68 -2.93
C GLN A 128 1.50 23.07 -2.28
N ASP A 129 2.57 23.29 -1.52
CA ASP A 129 2.84 24.59 -0.87
C ASP A 129 3.15 25.68 -1.91
N LYS A 130 3.86 25.33 -3.00
CA LYS A 130 4.10 26.25 -4.13
C LYS A 130 2.81 26.62 -4.85
N GLU A 131 1.93 25.66 -5.10
CA GLU A 131 0.64 25.89 -5.75
C GLU A 131 -0.28 26.76 -4.88
N LYS A 132 -0.33 26.52 -3.56
CA LYS A 132 -1.07 27.37 -2.61
C LYS A 132 -0.51 28.80 -2.56
N GLY A 133 0.81 28.94 -2.49
CA GLY A 133 1.44 30.27 -2.53
C GLY A 133 1.23 31.00 -3.86
N ALA A 134 1.10 30.27 -4.97
CA ALA A 134 0.76 30.84 -6.28
C ALA A 134 -0.73 31.20 -6.40
N SER A 135 -1.64 30.38 -5.85
CA SER A 135 -3.07 30.69 -5.82
C SER A 135 -3.38 31.89 -4.93
N ASP A 136 -2.69 32.02 -3.79
CA ASP A 136 -2.83 33.17 -2.89
C ASP A 136 -2.35 34.45 -3.58
N ARG A 137 -1.21 34.40 -4.31
CA ARG A 137 -0.72 35.54 -5.12
C ARG A 137 -1.66 35.91 -6.27
N ASN A 138 -2.30 34.93 -6.90
CA ASN A 138 -3.27 35.17 -7.97
C ASN A 138 -4.60 35.74 -7.43
N ALA A 139 -5.00 35.40 -6.20
CA ALA A 139 -6.18 35.98 -5.55
C ALA A 139 -6.01 37.48 -5.24
N ILE A 140 -4.79 37.91 -4.83
CA ILE A 140 -4.49 39.34 -4.61
C ILE A 140 -4.38 40.12 -5.92
N ALA A 141 -3.93 39.49 -7.01
CA ALA A 141 -3.85 40.11 -8.33
C ALA A 141 -5.23 40.26 -9.01
N GLY A 142 -6.19 39.40 -8.69
CA GLY A 142 -7.57 39.45 -9.22
C GLY A 142 -8.46 40.55 -8.62
N ALA A 143 -8.08 41.16 -7.49
CA ALA A 143 -8.90 42.16 -6.81
C ALA A 143 -8.86 43.59 -7.43
N LYS A 144 -8.08 43.81 -8.50
CA LYS A 144 -7.92 45.13 -9.15
C LYS A 144 -8.53 45.28 -10.55
N ALA A 145 -9.31 44.30 -11.02
CA ALA A 145 -10.04 44.41 -12.27
C ALA A 145 -11.55 44.46 -12.01
N MET A 146 -12.05 45.65 -11.65
CA MET A 146 -13.48 45.94 -11.67
C MET A 146 -13.91 46.08 -13.13
N LEU A 147 -14.60 45.07 -13.67
CA LEU A 147 -15.21 45.12 -15.01
C LEU A 147 -16.67 44.63 -14.93
N PRO A 148 -17.55 45.20 -15.77
CA PRO A 148 -18.95 45.46 -15.45
C PRO A 148 -19.87 44.25 -15.65
N THR A 149 -20.99 44.30 -14.93
CA THR A 149 -22.08 43.31 -14.88
C THR A 149 -22.62 42.93 -16.27
N PRO A 150 -22.71 41.64 -16.64
CA PRO A 150 -23.35 41.23 -17.89
C PRO A 150 -24.88 41.25 -17.77
N LYS A 151 -25.55 41.97 -18.68
CA LYS A 151 -27.02 42.00 -18.83
C LYS A 151 -27.54 40.66 -19.37
N LEU A 152 -28.61 40.15 -18.76
CA LEU A 152 -29.38 38.99 -19.22
C LEU A 152 -30.23 39.36 -20.45
N THR A 153 -30.30 38.52 -21.48
CA THR A 153 -31.30 38.57 -22.56
C THR A 153 -31.43 37.16 -23.21
N PRO A 154 -32.55 36.81 -23.86
CA PRO A 154 -33.38 35.68 -23.46
C PRO A 154 -33.31 34.49 -24.44
N THR A 155 -33.65 33.31 -23.92
CA THR A 155 -33.73 32.02 -24.64
C THR A 155 -34.76 32.04 -25.78
N PRO A 156 -34.41 31.60 -27.01
CA PRO A 156 -35.40 31.43 -28.07
C PRO A 156 -36.17 30.09 -27.94
N THR A 157 -37.50 30.21 -27.94
CA THR A 157 -38.49 29.12 -27.91
C THR A 157 -38.52 28.31 -29.22
N ARG A 158 -38.53 26.99 -29.12
CA ARG A 158 -38.63 26.02 -30.23
C ARG A 158 -40.05 26.04 -30.83
N LYS A 159 -40.17 26.35 -32.13
CA LYS A 159 -41.43 26.35 -32.89
C LYS A 159 -41.66 24.96 -33.52
N GLU A 160 -42.80 24.35 -33.21
CA GLU A 160 -43.24 23.10 -33.84
C GLU A 160 -43.53 23.29 -35.33
N ARG A 161 -43.19 22.28 -36.14
CA ARG A 161 -43.54 22.21 -37.56
C ARG A 161 -44.53 21.07 -37.75
N GLY A 162 -45.72 21.39 -38.27
CA GLY A 162 -46.67 20.43 -38.79
C GLY A 162 -47.06 20.77 -40.23
N SER A 163 -47.25 19.70 -41.00
CA SER A 163 -47.92 19.59 -42.31
C SER A 163 -47.08 19.77 -43.57
N LEU A 164 -46.88 18.66 -44.29
CA LEU A 164 -47.77 18.31 -45.41
C LEU A 164 -48.39 16.94 -45.14
#